data_AF-A0A854DTX2-F1
#
_entry.id   AF-A0A854DTX2-F1
#
_cell.length_a   1.000
_cell.length_b   1.000
_cell.length_c   1.000
_cell.angle_alpha   90.00
_cell.angle_beta   90.00
_cell.angle_gamma   90.00
#
_symmetry.space_group_name_H-M   'P 1'
#
loop_
_entity.id
_entity.type
_entity.pdbx_description
1 polymer ?
#
loop_
_entity_poly.entity_id
_entity_poly.type
_entity_poly.pdbx_seq_one_letter_code
_entity_poly.pdbx_strand_id
1 'polypeptide(L)'
;SVTCFDINDEKIERIKQGDLPIYEAGLYELIHDACENNRLTFTTSKEEAFNDAEFIFIAVGTPSLLDGTADLTYIQNACVDIGTYATKDIIVVTKSTVPVGTNGAMRGWIEETLQNRHELHIVSNPEFLREGSGIYDFFQGDRIVI
;
A
#
# COMPACT_ATOMS: atom_id res chain seq x y z
N SER A 1 3.46 8.04 12.05
CA SER A 1 2.06 8.19 11.58
C SER A 1 1.88 7.34 10.34
N VAL A 2 0.65 7.03 9.94
CA VAL A 2 0.32 6.27 8.73
C VAL A 2 -0.58 7.13 7.83
N THR A 3 -0.27 7.17 6.54
CA THR A 3 -1.13 7.76 5.52
C THR A 3 -1.61 6.66 4.59
N CYS A 4 -2.92 6.44 4.54
CA CYS A 4 -3.55 5.53 3.59
C CYS A 4 -3.96 6.30 2.34
N PHE A 5 -3.37 5.91 1.21
CA PHE A 5 -3.63 6.49 -0.10
C PHE A 5 -4.45 5.53 -0.97
N ASP A 6 -5.42 6.08 -1.68
CA ASP A 6 -6.12 5.41 -2.79
C ASP A 6 -6.35 6.44 -3.90
N ILE A 7 -6.45 6.01 -5.16
CA ILE A 7 -6.74 6.91 -6.28
C ILE A 7 -8.23 7.27 -6.36
N ASN A 8 -9.08 6.53 -5.64
CA ASN A 8 -10.53 6.71 -5.67
C ASN A 8 -10.98 7.70 -4.58
N ASP A 9 -11.28 8.93 -4.99
CA ASP A 9 -11.79 10.00 -4.11
C ASP A 9 -13.06 9.59 -3.37
N GLU A 10 -14.02 8.97 -4.07
CA GLU A 10 -15.29 8.54 -3.47
C GLU A 10 -15.06 7.51 -2.35
N LYS A 11 -14.15 6.55 -2.56
CA LYS A 11 -13.79 5.55 -1.56
C LYS A 11 -13.17 6.19 -0.33
N ILE A 12 -12.25 7.14 -0.52
CA ILE A 12 -11.59 7.85 0.59
C ILE A 12 -12.60 8.69 1.38
N GLU A 13 -13.50 9.40 0.71
CA GLU A 13 -14.53 10.19 1.38
C GLU A 13 -15.53 9.32 2.16
N ARG A 14 -15.92 8.16 1.62
CA ARG A 14 -16.74 7.19 2.35
C ARG A 14 -16.04 6.65 3.60
N ILE A 15 -14.76 6.29 3.50
CA ILE A 15 -13.97 5.82 4.65
C ILE A 15 -13.88 6.91 5.73
N LYS A 16 -13.63 8.18 5.35
CA LYS A 16 -13.60 9.31 6.30
C LYS A 16 -14.94 9.54 7.00
N GLN A 17 -16.06 9.20 6.35
CA GLN A 17 -17.40 9.23 6.93
C GLN A 17 -17.72 7.99 7.77
N GLY A 18 -16.79 7.02 7.84
CA GLY A 18 -16.98 5.78 8.58
C GLY A 18 -17.67 4.66 7.80
N ASP A 19 -17.97 4.88 6.53
CA ASP A 19 -18.53 3.88 5.63
C ASP A 19 -17.40 3.06 4.99
N LEU A 20 -17.04 1.97 5.66
CA LEU A 20 -15.96 1.09 5.22
C LEU A 20 -16.42 0.18 4.07
N PRO A 21 -15.61 0.02 3.00
CA PRO A 21 -15.97 -0.80 1.84
C PRO A 21 -15.98 -2.31 2.13
N ILE A 22 -15.45 -2.73 3.29
CA ILE A 22 -15.37 -4.11 3.74
C ILE A 22 -15.85 -4.21 5.19
N TYR A 23 -16.39 -5.36 5.55
CA TYR A 23 -16.77 -5.65 6.93
C TYR A 23 -15.69 -6.49 7.61
N GLU A 24 -15.11 -5.95 8.68
CA GLU A 24 -14.16 -6.63 9.56
C GLU A 24 -14.47 -6.25 11.02
N ALA A 25 -14.58 -7.25 11.89
CA ALA A 25 -14.97 -7.02 13.28
C ALA A 25 -13.90 -6.21 14.03
N GLY A 26 -14.27 -5.03 14.53
CA GLY A 26 -13.36 -4.12 15.24
C GLY A 26 -12.58 -3.14 14.35
N LEU A 27 -12.74 -3.20 13.02
CA LEU A 27 -11.98 -2.35 12.09
C LEU A 27 -12.37 -0.89 12.19
N TYR A 28 -13.68 -0.62 12.30
CA TYR A 28 -14.20 0.73 12.42
C TYR A 28 -13.62 1.43 13.66
N GLU A 29 -13.67 0.75 14.81
CA GLU A 29 -13.19 1.28 16.09
C GLU A 29 -11.68 1.56 16.06
N LEU A 30 -10.89 0.65 15.46
CA LEU A 30 -9.45 0.83 15.29
C LEU A 30 -9.11 2.01 14.37
N ILE A 31 -9.81 2.15 13.26
CA ILE A 31 -9.61 3.28 12.33
C ILE A 31 -10.01 4.59 13.02
N HIS A 32 -11.17 4.61 13.66
CA HIS A 32 -11.68 5.79 14.35
C HIS A 32 -10.70 6.28 15.44
N ASP A 33 -10.27 5.40 16.34
CA ASP A 33 -9.29 5.73 17.38
C ASP A 33 -7.94 6.19 16.78
N ALA A 34 -7.45 5.55 15.72
CA ALA A 34 -6.22 5.96 15.07
C ALA A 34 -6.32 7.34 14.42
N CYS A 35 -7.47 7.67 13.81
CA CYS A 35 -7.74 8.98 13.23
C CYS A 35 -7.89 10.06 14.30
N GLU A 36 -8.67 9.82 15.37
CA GLU A 36 -8.83 10.78 16.48
C GLU A 36 -7.49 11.14 17.15
N ASN A 37 -6.57 10.18 17.21
CA ASN A 37 -5.23 10.37 17.76
C ASN A 37 -4.19 10.86 16.73
N ASN A 38 -4.60 11.28 15.52
CA ASN A 38 -3.70 11.72 14.43
C ASN A 38 -2.61 10.69 14.06
N ARG A 39 -2.88 9.40 14.28
CA ARG A 39 -1.97 8.30 13.92
C ARG A 39 -2.25 7.76 12.52
N LEU A 40 -3.46 7.98 11.99
CA LEU A 40 -3.92 7.52 10.68
C LEU A 40 -4.64 8.64 9.93
N THR A 41 -4.26 8.87 8.68
CA THR A 41 -4.92 9.80 7.75
C THR A 41 -5.22 9.12 6.42
N PHE A 42 -6.30 9.53 5.75
CA PHE A 42 -6.67 9.06 4.40
C PHE A 42 -6.58 10.20 3.39
N THR A 43 -5.96 9.98 2.24
CA THR A 43 -5.81 11.01 1.19
C THR A 43 -5.84 10.40 -0.22
N THR A 44 -6.16 11.24 -1.19
CA THR A 44 -5.97 10.98 -2.63
C THR A 44 -4.88 11.87 -3.24
N SER A 45 -4.26 12.73 -2.43
CA SER A 45 -3.12 13.55 -2.84
C SER A 45 -1.85 12.71 -2.82
N LYS A 46 -1.24 12.52 -3.99
CA LYS A 46 0.06 11.85 -4.13
C LYS A 46 1.15 12.59 -3.34
N GLU A 47 1.14 13.92 -3.41
CA GLU A 47 2.10 14.75 -2.68
C GLU A 47 1.99 14.50 -1.17
N GLU A 48 0.79 14.50 -0.60
CA GLU A 48 0.60 14.22 0.82
C GLU A 48 0.94 12.76 1.20
N ALA A 49 0.63 11.81 0.32
CA ALA A 49 0.84 10.39 0.58
C ALA A 49 2.32 9.99 0.62
N PHE A 50 3.12 10.56 -0.28
CA PHE A 50 4.52 10.17 -0.47
C PHE A 50 5.51 11.12 0.23
N ASN A 51 5.08 12.32 0.60
CA ASN A 51 5.95 13.26 1.30
C ASN A 51 6.37 12.73 2.67
N ASP A 52 7.68 12.74 2.92
CA ASP A 52 8.30 12.33 4.18
C ASP A 52 8.03 10.86 4.59
N ALA A 53 7.56 10.01 3.68
CA ALA A 53 7.41 8.58 3.92
C ALA A 53 8.79 7.89 3.95
N GLU A 54 9.07 7.13 5.01
CA GLU A 54 10.27 6.26 5.11
C GLU A 54 10.00 4.87 4.52
N PHE A 55 8.78 4.37 4.72
CA PHE A 55 8.29 3.10 4.21
C PHE A 55 7.01 3.33 3.41
N ILE A 56 6.93 2.75 2.22
CA ILE A 56 5.72 2.74 1.40
C ILE A 56 5.31 1.30 1.15
N PHE A 57 4.13 0.92 1.63
CA PHE A 57 3.56 -0.39 1.39
C PHE A 57 2.66 -0.34 0.15
N ILE A 58 2.98 -1.15 -0.86
CA ILE A 58 2.11 -1.37 -2.01
C ILE A 58 1.19 -2.53 -1.69
N ALA A 59 -0.08 -2.22 -1.45
CA ALA A 59 -1.15 -3.15 -1.07
C ALA A 59 -2.36 -3.06 -2.03
N VAL A 60 -2.10 -2.77 -3.31
CA VAL A 60 -3.12 -2.72 -4.36
C VAL A 60 -3.47 -4.13 -4.87
N GLY A 61 -4.63 -4.27 -5.51
CA GLY A 61 -5.03 -5.52 -6.12
C GLY A 61 -4.17 -5.91 -7.33
N THR A 62 -4.06 -7.21 -7.57
CA THR A 62 -3.37 -7.82 -8.72
C THR A 62 -4.30 -8.85 -9.36
N PRO A 63 -5.41 -8.41 -9.97
CA PRO A 63 -6.40 -9.31 -10.54
C PRO A 63 -5.81 -10.18 -11.65
N SER A 64 -6.41 -11.33 -11.91
CA SER A 64 -5.98 -12.19 -13.02
C SER A 64 -6.43 -11.63 -14.37
N LEU A 65 -5.52 -11.64 -15.34
CA LEU A 65 -5.80 -11.38 -16.76
C LEU A 65 -6.50 -12.60 -17.40
N LEU A 66 -6.97 -12.43 -18.65
CA LEU A 66 -7.67 -13.47 -19.40
C LEU A 66 -6.84 -14.75 -19.60
N ASP A 67 -5.51 -14.64 -19.62
CA ASP A 67 -4.58 -15.75 -19.73
C ASP A 67 -4.17 -16.36 -18.37
N GLY A 68 -4.75 -15.86 -17.27
CA GLY A 68 -4.48 -16.29 -15.90
C GLY A 68 -3.23 -15.66 -15.26
N THR A 69 -2.49 -14.83 -15.98
CA THR A 69 -1.36 -14.09 -15.39
C THR A 69 -1.84 -12.95 -14.50
N ALA A 70 -1.01 -12.50 -13.56
CA ALA A 70 -1.37 -11.38 -12.69
C ALA A 70 -1.26 -10.05 -13.43
N ASP A 71 -2.28 -9.21 -13.34
CA ASP A 71 -2.25 -7.83 -13.81
C ASP A 71 -1.40 -6.97 -12.86
N LEU A 72 -0.25 -6.49 -13.35
CA LEU A 72 0.67 -5.64 -12.60
C LEU A 72 0.47 -4.15 -12.86
N THR A 73 -0.55 -3.76 -13.63
CA THR A 73 -0.80 -2.36 -14.00
C THR A 73 -0.89 -1.45 -12.76
N TYR A 74 -1.60 -1.87 -11.71
CA TYR A 74 -1.73 -1.09 -10.48
C TYR A 74 -0.42 -0.99 -9.69
N ILE A 75 0.39 -2.07 -9.69
CA ILE A 75 1.72 -2.07 -9.07
C ILE A 75 2.64 -1.11 -9.81
N GLN A 76 2.65 -1.16 -11.14
CA GLN A 76 3.48 -0.29 -11.98
C GLN A 76 3.10 1.18 -11.80
N ASN A 77 1.80 1.51 -11.79
CA ASN A 77 1.33 2.87 -11.56
C ASN A 77 1.76 3.38 -10.17
N ALA A 78 1.62 2.56 -9.13
CA ALA A 78 2.10 2.91 -7.80
C ALA A 78 3.62 3.14 -7.79
N CYS A 79 4.40 2.32 -8.51
CA CYS A 79 5.85 2.49 -8.63
C CYS A 79 6.23 3.83 -9.30
N VAL A 80 5.53 4.19 -10.38
CA VAL A 80 5.73 5.47 -11.09
C VAL A 80 5.40 6.64 -10.18
N ASP A 81 4.30 6.57 -9.42
CA ASP A 81 3.92 7.61 -8.46
C ASP A 81 4.98 7.75 -7.36
N ILE A 82 5.44 6.63 -6.78
CA ILE A 82 6.49 6.65 -5.75
C ILE A 82 7.76 7.31 -6.28
N GLY A 83 8.27 6.88 -7.44
CA GLY A 83 9.49 7.47 -8.00
C GLY A 83 9.33 8.93 -8.38
N THR A 84 8.12 9.38 -8.74
CA THR A 84 7.84 10.79 -9.04
C THR A 84 7.79 11.65 -7.78
N TYR A 85 7.08 11.20 -6.74
CA TYR A 85 6.72 12.02 -5.59
C TYR A 85 7.55 11.79 -4.32
N ALA A 86 8.40 10.76 -4.27
CA ALA A 86 9.31 10.58 -3.14
C ALA A 86 10.25 11.79 -2.98
N THR A 87 10.42 12.24 -1.73
CA THR A 87 11.22 13.42 -1.36
C THR A 87 12.48 13.10 -0.53
N LYS A 88 12.70 11.81 -0.20
CA LYS A 88 13.86 11.31 0.55
C LYS A 88 14.10 9.82 0.24
N ASP A 89 15.16 9.26 0.81
CA ASP A 89 15.49 7.84 0.72
C ASP A 89 14.34 6.98 1.23
N ILE A 90 14.04 5.88 0.52
CA ILE A 90 12.77 5.19 0.69
C ILE A 90 12.87 3.67 0.60
N ILE A 91 12.08 3.01 1.45
CA ILE A 91 11.90 1.56 1.44
C ILE A 91 10.51 1.24 0.90
N VAL A 92 10.44 0.64 -0.28
CA VAL A 92 9.17 0.20 -0.88
C VAL A 92 8.95 -1.26 -0.55
N VAL A 93 7.80 -1.55 0.05
CA VAL A 93 7.44 -2.87 0.55
C VAL A 93 6.28 -3.42 -0.26
N THR A 94 6.52 -4.49 -1.01
CA THR A 94 5.47 -5.18 -1.76
C THR A 94 4.68 -6.07 -0.82
N LYS A 95 3.44 -5.67 -0.54
CA LYS A 95 2.48 -6.46 0.26
C LYS A 95 1.49 -7.23 -0.62
N SER A 96 1.11 -6.65 -1.76
CA SER A 96 0.30 -7.30 -2.79
C SER A 96 0.87 -8.65 -3.20
N THR A 97 -0.02 -9.62 -3.43
CA THR A 97 0.36 -10.92 -4.00
C THR A 97 0.80 -10.73 -5.44
N VAL A 98 2.09 -10.94 -5.72
CA VAL A 98 2.70 -10.74 -7.04
C VAL A 98 3.50 -11.98 -7.46
N PRO A 99 3.71 -12.20 -8.77
CA PRO A 99 4.62 -13.23 -9.25
C PRO A 99 6.06 -13.03 -8.77
N VAL A 100 6.83 -14.11 -8.73
CA VAL A 100 8.27 -14.05 -8.45
C VAL A 100 8.97 -13.17 -9.52
N GLY A 101 9.86 -12.30 -9.07
CA GLY A 101 10.60 -11.38 -9.94
C GLY A 101 10.00 -9.99 -10.06
N THR A 102 8.75 -9.78 -9.60
CA THR A 102 8.10 -8.45 -9.67
C THR A 102 8.89 -7.36 -8.96
N ASN A 103 9.56 -7.64 -7.83
CA ASN A 103 10.43 -6.66 -7.17
C ASN A 103 11.58 -6.15 -8.06
N GLY A 104 12.08 -6.99 -8.98
CA GLY A 104 13.08 -6.58 -9.96
C GLY A 104 12.51 -5.63 -11.01
N ALA A 105 11.28 -5.88 -11.48
CA ALA A 105 10.57 -4.99 -12.39
C ALA A 105 10.22 -3.64 -11.72
N MET A 106 9.72 -3.69 -10.47
CA MET A 106 9.42 -2.52 -9.66
C MET A 106 10.62 -1.60 -9.50
N ARG A 107 11.82 -2.17 -9.28
CA ARG A 107 13.06 -1.39 -9.22
C ARG A 107 13.24 -0.52 -10.46
N GLY A 108 13.10 -1.11 -11.64
CA GLY A 108 13.22 -0.38 -12.91
C GLY A 108 12.19 0.75 -13.04
N TRP A 109 10.92 0.47 -12.75
CA TRP A 109 9.83 1.46 -12.86
C TRP A 109 10.01 2.64 -11.89
N ILE A 110 10.45 2.38 -10.66
CA ILE A 110 10.69 3.44 -9.67
C ILE A 110 11.94 4.22 -10.06
N GLU A 111 13.06 3.56 -10.38
CA GLU A 111 14.33 4.23 -10.70
C GLU A 111 14.22 5.13 -11.95
N GLU A 112 13.40 4.74 -12.93
CA GLU A 112 13.14 5.55 -14.14
C GLU A 112 12.57 6.94 -13.81
N THR A 113 11.68 7.03 -12.83
CA THR A 113 11.03 8.30 -12.42
C THR A 113 11.74 8.97 -11.24
N LEU A 114 12.38 8.19 -10.37
CA LEU A 114 13.17 8.68 -9.24
C LEU A 114 14.46 9.37 -9.70
N GLN A 115 15.04 8.94 -10.83
CA GLN A 115 16.21 9.56 -11.46
C GLN A 115 17.40 9.74 -10.50
N ASN A 116 17.64 8.75 -9.63
CA ASN A 116 18.71 8.76 -8.62
C ASN A 116 18.66 9.95 -7.65
N ARG A 117 17.50 10.60 -7.47
CA ARG A 117 17.34 11.68 -6.48
C ARG A 117 17.52 11.18 -5.03
N HIS A 118 17.14 9.92 -4.78
CA HIS A 118 17.11 9.29 -3.47
C HIS A 118 17.51 7.81 -3.55
N GLU A 119 18.00 7.24 -2.45
CA GLU A 119 18.26 5.80 -2.34
C GLU A 119 16.95 5.00 -2.28
N LEU A 120 16.93 3.86 -2.98
CA LEU A 120 15.76 2.98 -3.09
C LEU A 120 16.07 1.54 -2.65
N HIS A 121 15.35 1.10 -1.63
CA HIS A 121 15.29 -0.30 -1.23
C HIS A 121 13.92 -0.89 -1.55
N ILE A 122 13.91 -2.16 -1.97
CA ILE A 122 12.67 -2.89 -2.27
C ILE A 122 12.67 -4.19 -1.47
N VAL A 123 11.59 -4.43 -0.74
CA VAL A 123 11.38 -5.59 0.14
C VAL A 123 10.04 -6.25 -0.20
N SER A 124 9.91 -7.55 0.04
CA SER A 124 8.61 -8.23 -0.04
C SER A 124 8.11 -8.53 1.37
N ASN A 125 6.92 -8.08 1.72
CA ASN A 125 6.25 -8.47 2.96
C ASN A 125 4.83 -8.95 2.63
N PRO A 126 4.69 -10.17 2.09
CA PRO A 126 3.40 -10.70 1.68
C PRO A 126 2.45 -10.77 2.89
N GLU A 127 1.16 -10.76 2.60
CA GLU A 127 0.10 -10.91 3.58
C GLU A 127 -0.50 -12.33 3.56
N PHE A 128 -1.05 -12.75 4.69
CA PHE A 128 -1.69 -14.06 4.87
C PHE A 128 -3.01 -13.92 5.63
N LEU A 129 -3.74 -12.83 5.37
CA LEU A 129 -4.96 -12.45 6.05
C LEU A 129 -6.16 -13.14 5.40
N ARG A 130 -7.14 -13.52 6.21
CA ARG A 130 -8.43 -14.02 5.72
C ARG A 130 -9.49 -12.95 5.95
N GLU A 131 -10.34 -12.75 4.94
CA GLU A 131 -11.48 -11.85 5.02
C GLU A 131 -12.45 -12.29 6.14
N GLY A 132 -12.88 -11.33 6.95
CA GLY A 132 -13.68 -11.53 8.16
C GLY A 132 -12.86 -11.83 9.42
N SER A 133 -11.54 -12.02 9.31
CA SER A 133 -10.63 -12.20 10.44
C SER A 133 -9.29 -11.46 10.28
N GLY A 134 -9.21 -10.50 9.36
CA GLY A 134 -7.96 -9.87 8.96
C GLY A 134 -7.24 -9.16 10.11
N ILE A 135 -7.98 -8.56 11.05
CA ILE A 135 -7.40 -7.95 12.25
C ILE A 135 -6.73 -9.00 13.14
N TYR A 136 -7.43 -10.10 13.41
CA TYR A 136 -6.89 -11.18 14.22
C TYR A 136 -5.64 -11.77 13.56
N ASP A 137 -5.72 -12.08 12.26
CA ASP A 137 -4.61 -12.66 11.51
C ASP A 137 -3.40 -11.72 11.43
N PHE A 138 -3.60 -10.40 11.41
CA PHE A 138 -2.51 -9.43 11.42
C PHE A 138 -1.74 -9.42 12.75
N PHE A 139 -2.44 -9.50 13.89
CA PHE A 139 -1.80 -9.45 15.22
C PHE A 139 -1.37 -10.81 15.76
N GLN A 140 -2.00 -11.90 15.31
CA GLN A 140 -1.80 -13.26 15.82
C GLN A 140 -1.34 -14.24 14.71
N GLY A 141 -0.90 -13.74 13.56
CA GLY A 141 -0.44 -14.58 12.46
C GLY A 141 0.76 -15.45 12.85
N ASP A 142 0.84 -16.65 12.29
CA ASP A 142 1.85 -17.66 12.68
C ASP A 142 3.30 -17.20 12.45
N ARG A 143 3.51 -16.32 11.46
CA ARG A 143 4.82 -15.85 11.00
C ARG A 143 4.70 -14.56 10.18
N ILE A 144 5.77 -13.77 10.18
CA ILE A 144 5.95 -12.62 9.30
C ILE A 144 7.06 -12.99 8.30
N VAL A 145 6.79 -12.85 7.01
CA VAL A 145 7.78 -13.07 5.93
C VAL A 145 8.30 -11.73 5.44
N ILE A 146 9.62 -11.59 5.34
CA ILE A 146 10.34 -10.40 4.85
C ILE A 146 11.38 -10.85 3.82
#